data_AF-X0Y7H1-F1
#
_entry.id   AF-X0Y7H1-F1
#
_cell.length_a   1.000
_cell.length_b   1.000
_cell.length_c   1.000
_cell.angle_alpha   90.00
_cell.angle_beta   90.00
_cell.angle_gamma   90.00
#
_symmetry.space_group_name_H-M   'P 1'
#
loop_
_entity.id
_entity.type
_entity.pdbx_description
1 polymer ?
#
loop_
_entity_poly.entity_id
_entity_poly.type
_entity_poly.pdbx_seq_one_letter_code
_entity_poly.pdbx_strand_id
1 'polypeptide(L)'
;MANTAVSVERLPPQALEAEISVLGAMLLDKAAVGAVVEILDESSFYRESNRQIFKAIISLFERNEPADLVTVTEELRREKK
;
A
#
# COMPACT_ATOMS: atom_id res chain seq x y z
N MET A 1 -26.29 -15.53 -20.09
CA MET A 1 -25.03 -14.86 -19.72
C MET A 1 -24.57 -15.47 -18.41
N ALA A 2 -23.68 -16.47 -18.48
CA ALA A 2 -23.27 -17.25 -17.33
C ALA A 2 -22.30 -16.43 -16.46
N ASN A 3 -22.70 -16.22 -15.20
CA ASN A 3 -21.89 -15.60 -14.16
C ASN A 3 -20.75 -16.56 -13.82
N THR A 4 -19.55 -16.28 -14.31
CA THR A 4 -18.35 -17.06 -13.99
C THR A 4 -17.96 -16.76 -12.54
N ALA A 5 -18.50 -17.55 -11.62
CA ALA A 5 -17.98 -17.64 -10.26
C ALA A 5 -16.51 -18.08 -10.37
N VAL A 6 -15.60 -17.15 -10.13
CA VAL A 6 -14.16 -17.44 -10.02
C VAL A 6 -14.00 -18.41 -8.86
N SER A 7 -13.57 -19.62 -9.15
CA SER A 7 -13.31 -20.65 -8.17
C SER A 7 -12.26 -20.18 -7.17
N VAL A 8 -12.66 -20.02 -5.90
CA VAL A 8 -11.83 -19.63 -4.75
C VAL A 8 -10.59 -20.54 -4.57
N GLU A 9 -10.64 -21.73 -5.18
CA GLU A 9 -9.64 -22.79 -5.05
C GLU A 9 -8.26 -22.50 -5.70
N ARG A 10 -8.12 -21.42 -6.49
CA ARG A 10 -6.86 -21.06 -7.16
C ARG A 10 -6.26 -19.72 -6.77
N LEU A 11 -6.94 -18.95 -5.92
CA LEU A 11 -6.49 -17.64 -5.51
C LEU A 11 -5.91 -17.74 -4.10
N PRO A 12 -4.64 -17.36 -3.89
CA PRO A 12 -4.10 -17.25 -2.54
C PRO A 12 -5.02 -16.37 -1.68
N PRO A 13 -5.19 -16.67 -0.39
CA PRO A 13 -5.95 -15.82 0.52
C PRO A 13 -5.43 -14.38 0.47
N GLN A 14 -6.33 -13.43 0.22
CA GLN A 14 -6.00 -12.01 0.08
C GLN A 14 -7.15 -11.13 0.56
N ALA A 15 -6.83 -9.91 0.99
CA ALA A 15 -7.80 -8.91 1.42
C ALA A 15 -7.46 -7.54 0.80
N LEU A 16 -7.71 -7.40 -0.50
CA LEU A 16 -7.34 -6.21 -1.27
C LEU A 16 -7.96 -4.90 -0.74
N GLU A 17 -9.18 -4.96 -0.20
CA GLU A 17 -9.83 -3.81 0.42
C GLU A 17 -9.13 -3.39 1.73
N ALA A 18 -8.60 -4.35 2.48
CA ALA A 18 -7.83 -4.07 3.68
C ALA A 18 -6.49 -3.39 3.32
N GLU A 19 -5.81 -3.86 2.28
CA GLU A 19 -4.61 -3.21 1.77
C GLU A 19 -4.85 -1.73 1.41
N ILE A 20 -5.92 -1.46 0.65
CA ILE A 20 -6.29 -0.09 0.27
C ILE A 20 -6.63 0.74 1.51
N SER A 21 -7.32 0.16 2.48
CA SER A 21 -7.70 0.85 3.72
C SER A 21 -6.48 1.24 4.57
N VAL A 22 -5.48 0.35 4.66
CA VAL A 22 -4.22 0.62 5.35
C VAL A 22 -3.46 1.75 4.66
N LEU A 23 -3.28 1.66 3.34
CA LEU A 23 -2.60 2.72 2.58
C LEU A 23 -3.35 4.05 2.68
N GLY A 24 -4.67 4.03 2.61
CA GLY A 24 -5.50 5.22 2.79
C GLY A 24 -5.32 5.87 4.16
N ALA A 25 -5.29 5.07 5.23
CA ALA A 25 -5.02 5.57 6.58
C ALA A 25 -3.63 6.22 6.68
N MET A 26 -2.60 5.60 6.11
CA MET A 26 -1.24 6.13 6.07
C MET A 26 -1.12 7.45 5.30
N LEU A 27 -1.91 7.63 4.23
CA LEU A 27 -1.96 8.87 3.46
C LEU A 27 -2.70 10.02 4.18
N LEU A 28 -3.60 9.69 5.12
CA LEU A 28 -4.42 10.65 5.85
C LEU A 28 -3.78 11.08 7.18
N ASP A 29 -3.05 10.17 7.84
CA ASP A 29 -2.49 10.41 9.16
C ASP A 29 -1.04 9.89 9.27
N LYS A 30 -0.11 10.80 9.58
CA LYS A 30 1.30 10.46 9.81
C LYS A 30 1.48 9.50 11.00
N ALA A 31 0.63 9.57 12.02
CA ALA A 31 0.69 8.64 13.15
C ALA A 31 0.33 7.21 12.72
N ALA A 32 -0.57 7.05 11.74
CA ALA A 32 -0.90 5.75 11.18
C ALA A 32 0.31 5.10 10.49
N VAL A 33 1.17 5.87 9.83
CA VAL A 33 2.42 5.36 9.24
C VAL A 33 3.30 4.71 10.31
N GLY A 34 3.51 5.41 11.43
CA GLY A 34 4.30 4.89 12.56
C GLY A 34 3.72 3.60 13.16
N ALA A 35 2.41 3.56 13.37
CA ALA A 35 1.74 2.36 13.89
C ALA A 35 1.81 1.16 12.92
N VAL A 36 1.69 1.42 11.61
CA VAL A 36 1.70 0.35 10.60
C VAL A 36 3.09 -0.27 10.44
N VAL A 37 4.16 0.52 10.44
CA VAL A 37 5.54 -0.02 10.28
C VAL A 37 5.99 -0.91 11.43
N GLU A 38 5.33 -0.84 12.59
CA GLU A 38 5.61 -1.74 13.72
C GLU A 38 5.08 -3.16 13.49
N ILE A 39 4.10 -3.34 12.59
CA ILE A 39 3.37 -4.60 12.43
C ILE A 39 3.35 -5.16 11.01
N LEU A 40 3.53 -4.31 9.99
CA LEU A 40 3.50 -4.70 8.58
C LEU A 40 4.80 -4.31 7.87
N ASP A 41 5.17 -5.14 6.90
CA ASP A 41 6.21 -4.86 5.92
C ASP A 41 5.66 -4.89 4.49
N GLU A 42 6.50 -4.57 3.51
CA GLU A 42 6.13 -4.59 2.10
C GLU A 42 5.64 -5.96 1.60
N SER A 43 6.06 -7.07 2.21
CA SER A 43 5.62 -8.41 1.81
C SER A 43 4.18 -8.71 2.24
N SER A 44 3.63 -7.91 3.15
CA SER A 44 2.26 -8.03 3.65
C SER A 44 1.19 -7.63 2.63
N PHE A 45 1.58 -6.91 1.56
CA PHE A 45 0.66 -6.51 0.49
C PHE A 45 0.73 -7.50 -0.66
N TYR A 46 -0.41 -8.07 -1.04
CA TYR A 46 -0.51 -9.03 -2.14
C TYR A 46 -0.32 -8.35 -3.50
N ARG A 47 -0.94 -7.17 -3.70
CA ARG A 47 -0.89 -6.45 -4.98
C ARG A 47 0.41 -5.66 -5.11
N GLU A 48 1.12 -5.86 -6.21
CA GLU A 48 2.39 -5.17 -6.48
C GLU A 48 2.30 -3.65 -6.46
N SER A 49 1.21 -3.08 -6.99
CA SER A 49 1.00 -1.63 -6.91
C SER A 49 0.89 -1.12 -5.47
N ASN A 50 0.28 -1.92 -4.59
CA ASN A 50 0.12 -1.56 -3.18
C ASN A 50 1.46 -1.67 -2.44
N ARG A 51 2.28 -2.68 -2.79
CA ARG A 51 3.68 -2.77 -2.32
C ARG A 51 4.48 -1.53 -2.68
N GLN A 52 4.38 -1.06 -3.93
CA GLN A 52 5.08 0.14 -4.38
C GLN A 52 4.62 1.40 -3.64
N ILE A 53 3.30 1.56 -3.44
CA ILE A 53 2.76 2.70 -2.68
C ILE A 53 3.25 2.66 -1.23
N PHE A 54 3.23 1.48 -0.58
CA PHE A 54 3.74 1.32 0.78
C PHE A 54 5.21 1.73 0.86
N LYS A 55 6.08 1.22 -0.02
CA LYS A 55 7.51 1.57 -0.07
C LYS A 55 7.73 3.07 -0.21
N ALA A 56 7.00 3.72 -1.12
CA ALA A 56 7.10 5.17 -1.30
C ALA A 56 6.69 5.94 -0.04
N ILE A 57 5.63 5.52 0.65
CA ILE A 57 5.22 6.10 1.94
C ILE A 57 6.32 5.93 3.00
N ILE A 58 6.93 4.75 3.09
CA ILE A 58 8.02 4.48 4.06
C ILE A 58 9.24 5.34 3.73
N SER A 59 9.64 5.41 2.45
CA SER A 59 10.76 6.22 1.97
C SER A 59 10.60 7.71 2.35
N LEU A 60 9.39 8.25 2.22
CA LEU A 60 9.06 9.62 2.65
C LEU A 60 9.10 9.75 4.18
N PHE A 61 8.51 8.79 4.90
CA PHE A 61 8.46 8.80 6.36
C PHE A 61 9.84 8.76 7.01
N GLU A 62 10.76 7.92 6.50
CA GLU A 62 12.15 7.82 6.96
C GLU A 62 12.93 9.13 6.78
N ARG A 63 12.61 9.89 5.72
CA ARG A 63 13.17 11.22 5.47
C ARG A 63 12.47 12.34 6.24
N ASN A 64 11.51 11.99 7.10
CA ASN A 64 10.62 12.92 7.80
C ASN A 64 9.81 13.83 6.87
N GLU A 65 9.59 13.41 5.63
CA GLU A 65 8.76 14.11 4.65
C GLU A 65 7.28 13.71 4.83
N PRO A 66 6.32 14.59 4.47
CA PRO A 66 4.91 14.22 4.39
C PRO A 66 4.72 13.07 3.40
N ALA A 67 3.83 12.13 3.73
CA ALA A 67 3.44 11.02 2.86
C ALA A 67 1.97 11.15 2.46
N ASP A 68 1.64 12.24 1.78
CA ASP A 68 0.31 12.51 1.21
C ASP A 68 0.23 12.11 -0.27
N LEU A 69 -0.95 12.25 -0.88
CA LEU A 69 -1.18 11.87 -2.27
C LEU A 69 -0.21 12.54 -3.25
N VAL A 70 0.15 13.81 -3.04
CA VAL A 70 1.01 14.57 -3.95
C VAL A 70 2.44 14.07 -3.82
N THR A 71 2.96 14.05 -2.61
CA THR A 71 4.34 13.64 -2.29
C THR A 71 4.60 12.18 -2.66
N VAL A 72 3.68 11.27 -2.36
CA VAL A 72 3.78 9.86 -2.77
C VAL A 72 3.76 9.69 -4.28
N THR A 73 2.94 10.46 -5.00
CA THR A 73 2.92 10.41 -6.47
C THR A 73 4.27 10.86 -7.06
N GLU A 74 4.88 11.91 -6.51
CA GLU A 74 6.20 12.37 -6.95
C GLU A 74 7.30 11.36 -6.61
N GLU A 75 7.27 10.75 -5.42
CA GLU A 75 8.23 9.72 -5.03
C GLU A 75 8.14 8.50 -5.96
N LEU A 76 6.93 8.02 -6.27
CA LEU A 76 6.72 6.92 -7.21
C LEU A 76 7.24 7.23 -8.63
N ARG A 77 7.16 8.49 -9.06
CA ARG A 77 7.73 8.92 -10.36
C ARG A 77 9.25 8.94 -10.32
N ARG A 78 9.84 9.28 -9.18
CA ARG A 78 11.29 9.31 -8.98
C ARG A 78 11.89 7.91 -8.99
N GLU A 79 11.25 6.95 -8.34
CA GLU A 79 11.71 5.54 -8.28
C GLU A 79 11.57 4.78 -9.62
N LYS A 80 10.68 5.24 -10.52
CA LYS A 80 10.48 4.64 -11.85
C LYS A 80 11.42 5.18 -12.94
N LYS A 81 12.35 6.08 -12.59
CA LYS A 81 13.45 6.48 -13.46
C LYS A 81 14.62 5.51 -13.33
#